data_AF-A0A7T8HGY5-F1
#
_entry.id   AF-A0A7T8HGY5-F1
#
_cell.length_a   1.000
_cell.length_b   1.000
_cell.length_c   1.000
_cell.angle_alpha   90.00
_cell.angle_beta   90.00
_cell.angle_gamma   90.00
#
_symmetry.space_group_name_H-M   'P 1'
#
loop_
_entity.id
_entity.type
_entity.pdbx_description
1 polymer ?
#
loop_
_entity_poly.entity_id
_entity_poly.type
_entity_poly.pdbx_seq_one_letter_code
_entity_poly.pdbx_strand_id
1 'polypeptide(L)'
;LLETTLLRGESNSALLLGPRGIGKTRLAREALGCFAGPSSGELSGEGLLVDLHGLLQTDDRNALKEITRQLRLENVVGEKVFGSFAEHLEFLLQSLKSGGRTKSKPIVFLLD
;
A
#
# COMPACT_ATOMS: atom_id res chain seq x y z
N LEU A 1 -3.57 11.79 11.44
CA LEU A 1 -3.38 11.36 10.04
C LEU A 1 -3.52 9.84 9.91
N LEU A 2 -2.58 9.04 10.42
CA LEU A 2 -2.69 7.57 10.31
C LEU A 2 -3.94 7.03 11.04
N GLU A 3 -4.19 7.50 12.25
CA GLU A 3 -5.39 7.14 13.04
C GLU A 3 -6.69 7.50 12.30
N THR A 4 -6.77 8.70 11.73
CA THR A 4 -7.96 9.14 10.98
C THR A 4 -8.14 8.38 9.67
N THR A 5 -7.06 8.03 8.97
CA THR A 5 -7.13 7.16 7.79
C THR A 5 -7.61 5.76 8.13
N LEU A 6 -7.13 5.16 9.22
CA LEU A 6 -7.51 3.80 9.62
C LEU A 6 -8.93 3.72 10.20
N LEU A 7 -9.32 4.67 11.07
CA LEU A 7 -10.61 4.62 11.75
C LEU A 7 -11.74 5.31 10.98
N ARG A 8 -11.44 6.39 10.22
CA ARG A 8 -12.45 7.19 9.52
C ARG A 8 -12.52 6.89 8.02
N GLY A 9 -11.57 6.13 7.48
CA GLY A 9 -11.48 5.81 6.06
C GLY A 9 -11.19 7.04 5.20
N GLU A 10 -10.41 7.99 5.72
CA GLU A 10 -10.02 9.21 5.02
C GLU A 10 -8.74 8.99 4.20
N SER A 11 -8.77 9.36 2.92
CA SER A 11 -7.62 9.31 2.03
C SER A 11 -6.71 10.50 2.27
N ASN A 12 -5.51 10.26 2.76
CA ASN A 12 -4.51 11.28 3.05
C ASN A 12 -3.19 10.95 2.36
N SER A 13 -2.45 11.98 1.95
CA SER A 13 -1.09 11.87 1.42
C SER A 13 -0.16 12.75 2.24
N ALA A 14 1.02 12.24 2.60
CA ALA A 14 2.03 12.99 3.32
C ALA A 14 3.40 12.76 2.69
N LEU A 15 4.26 13.79 2.72
CA LEU A 15 5.63 13.75 2.21
C LEU A 15 6.61 14.14 3.33
N LEU A 16 7.56 13.25 3.64
CA LEU A 16 8.55 13.46 4.70
C LEU A 16 9.88 13.94 4.09
N LEU A 17 10.27 15.19 4.37
CA LEU A 17 11.46 15.83 3.80
C LEU A 17 12.60 16.02 4.81
N GLY A 18 13.83 16.23 4.31
CA GLY A 18 15.04 16.57 5.09
C GLY A 18 16.27 15.71 4.75
N PRO A 19 17.39 15.85 5.48
CA PRO A 19 18.65 15.20 5.12
C PRO A 19 18.65 13.67 5.27
N ARG A 20 19.58 13.02 4.57
CA ARG A 20 19.81 11.57 4.69
C ARG A 20 20.39 11.24 6.08
N GLY A 21 19.99 10.10 6.64
CA GLY A 21 20.48 9.62 7.94
C GLY A 21 19.71 10.09 9.17
N ILE A 22 18.68 10.95 9.03
CA ILE A 22 17.87 11.40 10.19
C ILE A 22 16.80 10.39 10.65
N GLY A 23 16.76 9.20 10.07
CA GLY A 23 15.80 8.17 10.46
C GLY A 23 14.35 8.41 10.01
N LYS A 24 14.12 9.11 8.88
CA LYS A 24 12.75 9.33 8.33
C LYS A 24 11.94 8.05 8.21
N THR A 25 12.54 7.06 7.55
CA THR A 25 11.94 5.73 7.36
C THR A 25 11.68 5.06 8.70
N ARG A 26 12.58 5.22 9.69
CA ARG A 26 12.39 4.69 11.04
C ARG A 26 11.19 5.33 11.72
N LEU A 27 11.05 6.65 11.66
CA LEU A 27 9.90 7.37 12.22
C LEU A 27 8.59 6.94 11.56
N ALA A 28 8.57 6.81 10.23
CA ALA A 28 7.38 6.34 9.51
C ALA A 28 6.99 4.90 9.90
N ARG A 29 7.98 3.99 9.97
CA ARG A 29 7.76 2.60 10.38
C ARG A 29 7.35 2.47 11.84
N GLU A 30 7.91 3.29 12.73
CA GLU A 30 7.54 3.30 14.15
C GLU A 30 6.11 3.82 14.33
N ALA A 31 5.75 4.90 13.64
CA ALA A 31 4.38 5.40 13.62
C ALA A 31 3.39 4.34 13.10
N LEU A 32 3.73 3.61 12.04
CA LEU A 32 2.92 2.49 11.53
C LEU A 32 2.91 1.31 12.51
N GLY A 33 4.02 1.02 13.17
CA GLY A 33 4.16 -0.05 14.16
C GLY A 33 3.29 0.16 15.39
N CYS A 34 3.07 1.42 15.80
CA CYS A 34 2.12 1.76 16.87
C CYS A 34 0.67 1.38 16.53
N PHE A 35 0.32 1.34 15.23
CA PHE A 35 -0.99 0.91 14.77
C PHE A 35 -1.00 -0.55 14.28
N ALA A 36 0.16 -1.18 14.06
CA ALA A 36 0.27 -2.58 13.68
C ALA A 36 -0.08 -3.51 14.84
N GLY A 37 -0.90 -4.53 14.59
CA GLY A 37 -1.16 -5.57 15.57
C GLY A 37 0.09 -6.46 15.79
N PRO A 38 0.04 -7.43 16.71
CA PRO A 38 1.15 -8.37 16.98
C PRO A 38 1.52 -9.27 15.78
N SER A 39 0.78 -9.23 14.67
CA SER A 39 1.05 -9.93 13.42
C SER A 39 1.75 -9.01 12.41
N SER A 40 2.94 -9.43 12.00
CA SER A 40 3.82 -8.77 11.03
C SER A 40 3.18 -8.63 9.64
N GLY A 41 2.42 -7.55 9.43
CA GLY A 41 1.83 -7.18 8.15
C GLY A 41 0.38 -6.69 8.22
N GLU A 42 -0.29 -6.83 9.37
CA GLU A 42 -1.68 -6.39 9.54
C GLU A 42 -1.75 -5.20 10.50
N LEU A 43 -2.30 -4.09 10.01
CA LEU A 43 -2.66 -2.97 10.88
C LEU A 43 -3.82 -3.41 11.79
N SER A 44 -3.80 -2.98 13.05
CA SER A 44 -4.89 -3.22 14.00
C SER A 44 -6.19 -2.74 13.36
N GLY A 45 -7.06 -3.68 12.96
CA GLY A 45 -8.29 -3.41 12.21
C GLY A 45 -8.25 -3.72 10.71
N GLU A 46 -7.52 -4.74 10.28
CA GLU A 46 -7.56 -5.28 8.91
C GLU A 46 -7.00 -4.36 7.80
N GLY A 47 -6.14 -3.39 8.12
CA GLY A 47 -5.49 -2.55 7.10
C GLY A 47 -4.34 -3.25 6.39
N LEU A 48 -4.18 -2.99 5.08
CA LEU A 48 -3.07 -3.50 4.26
C LEU A 48 -1.97 -2.46 4.14
N LEU A 49 -0.73 -2.85 4.39
CA LEU A 49 0.45 -2.01 4.16
C LEU A 49 1.12 -2.43 2.85
N VAL A 50 1.43 -1.44 2.00
CA VAL A 50 2.20 -1.61 0.77
C VAL A 50 3.50 -0.82 0.91
N ASP A 51 4.64 -1.51 0.95
CA ASP A 51 5.99 -0.96 1.06
C ASP A 51 6.68 -0.99 -0.31
N LEU A 52 7.08 0.17 -0.81
CA LEU A 52 7.73 0.34 -2.10
C LEU A 52 9.03 1.13 -1.90
N HIS A 53 10.09 0.67 -2.55
CA HIS A 53 11.42 1.24 -2.53
C HIS A 53 11.86 1.63 -3.94
N GLY A 54 12.11 2.91 -4.19
CA GLY A 54 12.53 3.39 -5.51
C GLY A 54 13.83 2.75 -6.05
N LEU A 55 14.66 2.18 -5.16
CA LEU A 55 15.87 1.43 -5.52
C LEU A 55 15.59 0.00 -6.00
N LEU A 56 14.49 -0.62 -5.55
CA LEU A 56 14.11 -1.99 -5.93
C LEU A 56 13.12 -1.97 -7.10
N GLN A 57 12.11 -1.10 -7.03
CA GLN A 57 11.10 -0.93 -8.06
C GLN A 57 11.47 0.24 -8.99
N THR A 58 12.50 0.01 -9.81
CA THR A 58 13.03 1.01 -10.77
C THR A 58 12.16 1.22 -12.00
N ASP A 59 11.18 0.35 -12.23
CA ASP A 59 10.25 0.38 -13.36
C ASP A 59 8.82 0.16 -12.82
N ASP A 60 7.85 0.85 -13.42
CA ASP A 60 6.44 0.77 -13.06
C ASP A 60 5.90 -0.65 -13.17
N ARG A 61 6.45 -1.46 -14.08
CA ARG A 61 6.09 -2.89 -14.19
C ARG A 61 6.44 -3.68 -12.93
N ASN A 62 7.61 -3.41 -12.36
CA ASN A 62 8.07 -4.07 -11.14
C ASN A 62 7.33 -3.51 -9.92
N ALA A 63 7.07 -2.19 -9.88
CA ALA A 63 6.23 -1.58 -8.86
C ALA A 63 4.84 -2.20 -8.84
N LEU A 64 4.18 -2.31 -10.00
CA LEU A 64 2.83 -2.83 -10.09
C LEU A 64 2.73 -4.29 -9.68
N LYS A 65 3.71 -5.13 -10.07
CA LYS A 65 3.79 -6.52 -9.61
C LYS A 65 3.91 -6.60 -8.09
N GLU A 66 4.75 -5.76 -7.49
CA GLU A 66 4.96 -5.75 -6.06
C GLU A 66 3.70 -5.27 -5.30
N ILE A 67 3.00 -4.25 -5.81
CA ILE A 67 1.73 -3.79 -5.25
C ILE A 67 0.70 -4.93 -5.30
N THR A 68 0.53 -5.59 -6.46
CA THR A 68 -0.40 -6.71 -6.61
C THR A 68 -0.09 -7.86 -5.64
N ARG A 69 1.19 -8.16 -5.45
CA ARG A 69 1.69 -9.17 -4.49
C ARG A 69 1.35 -8.81 -3.05
N GLN A 70 1.67 -7.58 -2.62
CA GLN A 70 1.42 -7.14 -1.24
C GLN A 70 -0.08 -6.98 -0.92
N LEU A 71 -0.89 -6.60 -1.91
CA LEU A 71 -2.34 -6.53 -1.77
C LEU A 71 -3.05 -7.90 -1.87
N ARG A 72 -2.32 -9.00 -2.08
CA ARG A 72 -2.86 -10.36 -2.30
C ARG A 72 -3.90 -10.42 -3.43
N LEU A 73 -3.78 -9.53 -4.42
CA LEU A 73 -4.64 -9.53 -5.60
C LEU A 73 -4.26 -10.61 -6.61
N GLU A 74 -3.16 -11.33 -6.37
CA GLU A 74 -2.67 -12.44 -7.19
C GLU A 74 -3.73 -13.51 -7.44
N ASN A 75 -4.59 -13.82 -6.47
CA ASN A 75 -5.66 -14.80 -6.64
C ASN A 75 -6.74 -14.34 -7.64
N VAL A 76 -6.96 -13.03 -7.76
CA VAL A 76 -7.89 -12.43 -8.73
C VAL A 76 -7.21 -12.22 -10.09
N VAL A 77 -5.89 -12.04 -10.06
CA VAL A 77 -5.04 -11.85 -11.24
C VAL A 77 -4.72 -13.19 -11.92
N GLY A 78 -4.58 -14.30 -11.17
CA GLY A 78 -4.23 -15.61 -11.71
C GLY A 78 -5.27 -16.22 -12.65
N GLU A 79 -6.55 -15.84 -12.52
CA GLU A 79 -7.60 -16.19 -13.50
C GLU A 79 -7.59 -15.29 -14.75
N LYS A 80 -6.90 -14.15 -14.70
CA LYS A 80 -6.84 -13.18 -15.81
C LYS A 80 -5.46 -13.19 -16.46
N VAL A 81 -5.40 -13.64 -17.71
CA VAL A 81 -4.19 -13.47 -18.53
C VAL A 81 -4.10 -11.99 -18.95
N PHE A 82 -3.32 -11.20 -18.21
CA PHE A 82 -3.05 -9.81 -18.60
C PHE A 82 -2.11 -9.80 -19.81
N GLY A 83 -2.58 -9.26 -20.94
CA GLY A 83 -1.80 -9.14 -22.17
C GLY A 83 -0.88 -7.93 -22.16
N SER A 84 -1.27 -6.85 -21.46
CA SER A 84 -0.52 -5.59 -21.42
C SER A 84 -0.38 -4.97 -20.03
N PHE A 85 0.62 -4.09 -19.85
CA PHE A 85 0.79 -3.30 -18.63
C PHE A 85 -0.44 -2.43 -18.33
N ALA A 86 -1.05 -1.85 -19.37
CA ALA A 86 -2.21 -0.98 -19.23
C ALA A 86 -3.41 -1.73 -18.61
N GLU A 87 -3.65 -2.96 -19.03
CA GLU A 87 -4.71 -3.81 -18.46
C GLU A 87 -4.44 -4.15 -16.99
N HIS A 88 -3.18 -4.41 -16.63
CA HIS A 88 -2.80 -4.73 -15.26
C HIS A 88 -2.99 -3.51 -14.34
N LEU A 89 -2.62 -2.31 -14.83
CA LEU A 89 -2.83 -1.06 -14.11
C LEU A 89 -4.33 -0.73 -13.99
N GLU A 90 -5.08 -0.88 -15.08
CA GLU A 90 -6.53 -0.63 -15.09
C GLU A 90 -7.25 -1.55 -14.11
N PHE A 91 -6.90 -2.83 -14.08
CA PHE A 91 -7.47 -3.79 -13.14
C PHE A 91 -7.19 -3.43 -11.68
N LEU A 92 -5.96 -3.00 -11.39
CA LEU A 92 -5.60 -2.56 -10.05
C LEU A 92 -6.38 -1.31 -9.65
N LEU A 93 -6.49 -0.33 -10.56
CA LEU A 93 -7.29 0.87 -10.34
C LEU A 93 -8.77 0.56 -10.15
N GLN A 94 -9.34 -0.35 -10.93
CA GLN A 94 -10.73 -0.80 -10.77
C GLN A 94 -10.93 -1.47 -9.42
N SER A 95 -9.99 -2.32 -8.99
CA SER A 95 -10.04 -2.99 -7.69
C SER A 95 -10.04 -1.99 -6.54
N LEU A 96 -9.16 -0.99 -6.59
CA LEU A 96 -9.10 0.10 -5.60
C LEU A 96 -10.35 0.99 -5.63
N LYS A 97 -10.87 1.33 -6.82
CA LYS A 97 -12.08 2.15 -6.99
C LYS A 97 -13.36 1.44 -6.56
N SER A 98 -13.40 0.11 -6.64
CA SER A 98 -14.56 -0.68 -6.22
C SER A 98 -14.72 -0.75 -4.70
N GLY A 99 -13.66 -0.40 -3.95
CA GLY A 99 -13.68 -0.34 -2.50
C GLY A 99 -14.56 0.82 -1.97
N GLY A 100 -15.34 0.55 -0.93
CA GLY A 100 -16.20 1.53 -0.27
C GLY A 100 -15.95 1.61 1.24
N ARG A 101 -16.17 2.79 1.83
CA ARG A 101 -15.81 3.16 3.21
C ARG A 101 -16.22 2.17 4.32
N THR A 102 -17.25 1.35 4.11
CA THR A 102 -17.79 0.40 5.09
C THR A 102 -17.41 -1.06 4.83
N LYS A 103 -16.88 -1.39 3.65
CA LYS A 103 -16.56 -2.77 3.24
C LYS A 103 -15.10 -2.98 2.84
N SER A 104 -14.38 -1.91 2.48
CA SER A 104 -12.99 -2.01 2.04
C SER A 104 -12.02 -1.79 3.18
N LYS A 105 -10.99 -2.63 3.20
CA LYS A 105 -9.83 -2.48 4.09
C LYS A 105 -9.04 -1.22 3.71
N PRO A 106 -8.60 -0.40 4.68
CA PRO A 106 -7.75 0.75 4.38
C PRO A 106 -6.39 0.25 3.88
N ILE A 107 -5.85 0.93 2.87
CA ILE A 107 -4.55 0.63 2.29
C ILE A 107 -3.61 1.81 2.57
N VAL A 108 -2.43 1.51 3.10
CA VAL A 108 -1.38 2.50 3.34
C VAL A 108 -0.22 2.22 2.42
N PHE A 109 0.16 3.19 1.60
CA PHE A 109 1.35 3.12 0.75
C PHE A 109 2.51 3.84 1.44
N LEU A 110 3.60 3.12 1.68
CA LEU A 110 4.89 3.66 2.10
C LEU A 110 5.83 3.65 0.89
N LEU A 111 6.36 4.82 0.56
CA LEU A 111 7.24 5.04 -0.60
C LEU A 111 8.56 5.60 -0.08
N ASP A 112 9.63 4.81 -0.20
CA ASP A 112 11.01 5.15 0.20
C ASP A 112 11.91 5.41 -1.03
#